data_AF-A0A9D8G464-F1
#
_entry.id   AF-A0A9D8G464-F1
#
_cell.length_a   1.000
_cell.length_b   1.000
_cell.length_c   1.000
_cell.angle_alpha   90.00
_cell.angle_beta   90.00
_cell.angle_gamma   90.00
#
_symmetry.space_group_name_H-M   'P 1'
#
loop_
_entity.id
_entity.type
_entity.pdbx_description
1 polymer ?
#
loop_
_entity_poly.entity_id
_entity_poly.type
_entity_poly.pdbx_seq_one_letter_code
_entity_poly.pdbx_strand_id
1 'polypeptide(L)'
;MLVVSFSFLQYVKWLRFFTLAWWGISILLGSGFMGIAILEVYNSHPSNKQEIKEKTVEKIPFKEEGLPFKGSIGNFYAEDLQKGLVVFSGNTRPDVKEETSQRLMGFKKDQEFYEVKQGASFYLAYDKGELSISKIPTALQMKVLQVDPQMLQLEVDWQGKKSLYCLDYLLQEGGKREDLQEEFLIFDQVKWWRPDQLYALYGGKEYGKFKGLERLEFGGGLCLIKERDLCVFEEGRWREVAPSEATQNYPLAEVTKVDKQSMSIRV
;
A
#
# COMPACT_ATOMS: atom_id res chain seq x y z
N MET A 1 17.25 30.68 -75.59
CA MET A 1 17.31 31.01 -74.16
C MET A 1 16.18 30.24 -73.49
N LEU A 2 16.44 29.05 -72.94
CA LEU A 2 15.54 28.28 -72.05
C LEU A 2 16.13 26.88 -71.83
N VAL A 3 17.03 26.75 -70.85
CA VAL A 3 17.31 25.49 -70.15
C VAL A 3 17.73 25.90 -68.72
N VAL A 4 17.44 25.03 -67.75
CA VAL A 4 17.77 25.08 -66.31
C VAL A 4 16.66 25.64 -65.41
N SER A 5 15.71 24.78 -65.07
CA SER A 5 14.83 24.97 -63.90
C SER A 5 14.28 23.67 -63.29
N PHE A 6 14.93 22.52 -63.53
CA PHE A 6 14.46 21.20 -63.04
C PHE A 6 15.24 20.63 -61.84
N SER A 7 16.37 21.24 -61.44
CA SER A 7 17.30 20.61 -60.48
C SER A 7 17.03 20.90 -59.00
N PHE A 8 16.34 21.99 -58.66
CA PHE A 8 16.17 22.38 -57.25
C PHE A 8 15.08 21.58 -56.53
N LEU A 9 13.97 21.29 -57.20
CA LEU A 9 12.86 20.54 -56.59
C LEU A 9 13.22 19.07 -56.31
N GLN A 10 14.06 18.46 -57.15
CA GLN A 10 14.57 17.11 -56.90
C GLN A 10 15.52 17.08 -55.71
N TYR A 11 16.37 18.10 -55.56
CA TYR A 11 17.29 18.21 -54.43
C TYR A 11 16.58 18.29 -53.07
N VAL A 12 15.52 19.11 -52.98
CA VAL A 12 14.73 19.24 -51.73
C VAL A 12 14.02 17.94 -51.35
N LYS A 13 13.52 17.18 -52.33
CA LYS A 13 12.90 15.87 -52.08
C LYS A 13 13.92 14.84 -51.58
N TRP A 14 15.13 14.86 -52.15
CA TRP A 14 16.22 13.99 -51.72
C TRP A 14 16.66 14.29 -50.28
N LEU A 15 16.80 15.58 -49.94
CA LEU A 15 17.23 15.99 -48.60
C LEU A 15 16.24 15.55 -47.51
N ARG A 16 14.93 15.68 -47.77
CA ARG A 16 13.88 15.22 -46.83
C ARG A 16 13.89 13.71 -46.62
N PHE A 17 14.18 12.94 -47.66
CA PHE A 17 14.27 11.48 -47.56
C PHE A 17 15.43 11.05 -46.66
N PHE A 18 16.60 11.68 -46.80
CA PHE A 18 17.77 11.39 -45.97
C PHE A 18 17.57 11.77 -44.51
N THR A 19 16.92 12.90 -44.22
CA THR A 19 16.65 13.30 -42.84
C THR A 19 15.71 12.32 -42.13
N LEU A 20 14.68 11.81 -42.83
CA LEU A 20 13.74 10.85 -42.23
C LEU A 20 14.39 9.47 -42.03
N ALA A 21 15.21 9.01 -42.99
CA ALA A 21 15.96 7.76 -42.85
C ALA A 21 16.96 7.82 -41.68
N TRP A 22 17.63 8.96 -41.50
CA TRP A 22 18.60 9.14 -40.40
C TRP A 22 17.93 9.12 -39.02
N TRP A 23 16.75 9.73 -38.89
CA TRP A 23 15.96 9.67 -37.65
C TRP A 23 15.46 8.25 -37.36
N GLY A 24 15.01 7.50 -38.36
CA GLY A 24 14.60 6.10 -38.20
C GLY A 24 15.73 5.18 -37.71
N ILE A 25 16.93 5.35 -38.27
CA ILE A 25 18.13 4.58 -37.85
C ILE A 25 18.56 4.96 -36.43
N SER A 26 18.48 6.24 -36.07
CA SER A 26 18.85 6.72 -34.73
C SER A 26 17.91 6.18 -33.64
N ILE A 27 16.62 6.04 -33.93
CA ILE A 27 15.63 5.45 -33.01
C ILE A 27 15.85 3.94 -32.84
N LEU A 28 16.19 3.23 -33.91
CA LEU A 28 16.49 1.79 -33.86
C LEU A 28 17.78 1.49 -33.09
N LEU A 29 18.83 2.32 -33.24
CA LEU A 29 20.08 2.15 -32.50
C LEU A 29 19.95 2.61 -31.04
N GLY A 30 19.20 3.67 -30.75
CA GLY A 30 19.01 4.18 -29.38
C GLY A 30 18.15 3.27 -28.49
N SER A 31 17.13 2.62 -29.06
CA SER A 31 16.26 1.70 -28.30
C SER A 31 16.92 0.36 -27.94
N GLY A 32 17.87 -0.10 -28.75
CA GLY A 32 18.63 -1.33 -28.47
C GLY A 32 19.55 -1.25 -27.24
N PHE A 33 20.19 -0.10 -27.00
CA PHE A 33 21.09 0.07 -25.86
C PHE A 33 20.36 0.24 -24.53
N MET A 34 19.16 0.83 -24.52
CA MET A 34 18.39 1.01 -23.29
C MET A 34 17.80 -0.31 -22.77
N GLY A 35 17.40 -1.21 -23.67
CA GLY A 35 16.85 -2.52 -23.30
C GLY A 35 17.86 -3.47 -22.64
N ILE A 36 19.13 -3.43 -23.07
CA ILE A 36 20.20 -4.26 -22.50
C ILE A 36 20.56 -3.81 -21.08
N ALA A 37 20.63 -2.49 -20.84
CA ALA A 37 20.93 -1.94 -19.53
C ALA A 37 19.86 -2.28 -18.47
N ILE A 38 18.58 -2.31 -18.85
CA ILE A 38 17.49 -2.66 -17.94
C ILE A 38 17.51 -4.15 -17.57
N LEU A 39 17.88 -5.03 -18.51
CA LEU A 39 17.94 -6.48 -18.25
C LEU A 39 19.09 -6.87 -17.30
N GLU A 40 20.21 -6.13 -17.35
CA GLU A 40 21.39 -6.38 -16.51
C GLU A 40 21.22 -5.84 -15.08
N VAL A 41 20.45 -4.77 -14.90
CA VAL A 41 20.03 -4.26 -13.57
C VAL A 41 18.97 -5.16 -12.92
N TYR A 42 18.08 -5.77 -13.72
CA TYR A 42 17.07 -6.68 -13.19
C TYR A 42 17.65 -8.03 -12.74
N ASN A 43 18.68 -8.54 -13.44
CA ASN A 43 19.34 -9.81 -13.10
C ASN A 43 20.40 -9.70 -11.99
N SER A 44 20.79 -8.49 -11.58
CA SER A 44 21.77 -8.26 -10.51
C SER A 44 21.15 -8.08 -9.12
N HIS A 45 19.82 -8.13 -8.99
CA HIS A 45 19.17 -8.25 -7.69
C HIS A 45 19.25 -9.70 -7.21
N PRO A 46 19.99 -10.02 -6.14
CA PRO A 46 19.93 -11.33 -5.55
C PRO A 46 18.51 -11.53 -5.00
N SER A 47 17.71 -12.31 -5.71
CA SER A 47 16.49 -12.92 -5.20
C SER A 47 16.89 -13.70 -3.94
N ASN A 48 16.73 -13.06 -2.78
CA ASN A 48 16.96 -13.65 -1.47
C ASN A 48 15.80 -14.62 -1.19
N LYS A 49 15.76 -15.72 -1.94
CA LYS A 49 15.04 -16.92 -1.56
C LYS A 49 15.86 -17.60 -0.48
N GLN A 50 15.68 -17.13 0.76
CA GLN A 50 16.01 -17.97 1.90
C GLN A 50 15.05 -19.15 1.87
N GLU A 51 15.54 -20.30 1.40
CA GLU A 51 14.95 -21.58 1.74
C GLU A 51 14.91 -21.68 3.26
N ILE A 52 13.73 -21.50 3.83
CA ILE A 52 13.45 -21.87 5.22
C ILE A 52 13.56 -23.39 5.25
N LYS A 53 14.75 -23.89 5.61
CA LYS A 53 14.91 -25.28 6.00
C LYS A 53 14.04 -25.48 7.24
N GLU A 54 12.98 -26.26 7.12
CA GLU A 54 12.22 -26.78 8.25
C GLU A 54 13.17 -27.51 9.19
N LYS A 55 13.64 -26.77 10.20
CA LYS A 55 14.38 -27.35 11.30
C LYS A 55 13.34 -28.05 12.16
N THR A 56 13.34 -29.38 12.15
CA THR A 56 12.56 -30.19 13.10
C THR A 56 12.86 -29.69 14.50
N VAL A 57 11.89 -28.98 15.09
CA VAL A 57 12.02 -28.40 16.43
C VAL A 57 11.97 -29.56 17.41
N GLU A 58 13.12 -29.90 17.99
CA GLU A 58 13.16 -30.70 19.20
C GLU A 58 12.32 -29.98 20.26
N LYS A 59 11.30 -30.66 20.77
CA LYS A 59 10.47 -30.20 21.89
C LYS A 59 11.40 -30.00 23.09
N ILE A 60 11.80 -28.77 23.36
CA ILE A 60 12.47 -28.43 24.61
C ILE A 60 11.41 -28.58 25.72
N PRO A 61 11.61 -29.49 26.70
CA PRO A 61 10.68 -29.61 27.80
C PRO A 61 10.68 -28.31 28.62
N PHE A 62 9.53 -27.65 28.67
CA PHE A 62 9.30 -26.46 29.47
C PHE A 62 9.39 -26.83 30.95
N LYS A 63 10.29 -26.17 31.69
CA LYS A 63 10.37 -26.27 33.15
C LYS A 63 9.21 -25.48 33.76
N GLU A 64 8.26 -26.19 34.37
CA GLU A 64 7.22 -25.61 35.23
C GLU A 64 7.85 -25.08 36.53
N GLU A 65 8.55 -23.95 36.48
CA GLU A 65 8.94 -23.23 37.69
C GLU A 65 7.90 -22.14 37.98
N GLY A 66 6.81 -22.53 38.64
CA GLY A 66 6.24 -21.72 39.72
C GLY A 66 5.12 -20.71 39.45
N LEU A 67 4.12 -21.00 38.61
CA LEU A 67 2.86 -20.22 38.61
C LEU A 67 1.79 -20.91 39.49
N PRO A 68 1.39 -20.34 40.65
CA PRO A 68 0.37 -20.92 41.52
C PRO A 68 -1.04 -20.70 40.94
N PHE A 69 -1.50 -21.59 40.05
CA PHE A 69 -2.87 -21.52 39.54
C PHE A 69 -3.86 -22.22 40.47
N LYS A 70 -4.64 -21.44 41.23
CA LYS A 70 -5.80 -21.91 42.01
C LYS A 70 -7.14 -21.28 41.60
N GLY A 71 -7.18 -20.55 40.48
CA GLY A 71 -8.37 -19.90 39.93
C GLY A 71 -8.66 -20.28 38.48
N SER A 72 -9.88 -20.03 38.02
CA SER A 72 -10.25 -20.14 36.61
C SER A 72 -9.33 -19.25 35.77
N ILE A 73 -8.61 -19.87 34.83
CA ILE A 73 -7.64 -19.22 33.92
C ILE A 73 -8.23 -18.02 33.19
N GLY A 74 -9.55 -18.00 32.98
CA GLY A 74 -10.28 -16.98 32.22
C GLY A 74 -10.14 -15.54 32.71
N ASN A 75 -9.65 -15.30 33.93
CA ASN A 75 -9.43 -13.94 34.43
C ASN A 75 -7.96 -13.58 34.70
N PHE A 76 -7.04 -14.54 34.67
CA PHE A 76 -5.66 -14.29 35.12
C PHE A 76 -4.93 -13.32 34.18
N TYR A 77 -5.12 -13.49 32.87
CA TYR A 77 -4.48 -12.67 31.84
C TYR A 77 -5.36 -11.50 31.37
N ALA A 78 -6.61 -11.41 31.85
CA ALA A 78 -7.58 -10.42 31.37
C ALA A 78 -7.10 -8.99 31.60
N GLU A 79 -6.62 -8.72 32.81
CA GLU A 79 -6.16 -7.41 33.23
C GLU A 79 -4.84 -7.02 32.52
N ASP A 80 -3.94 -7.98 32.34
CA ASP A 80 -2.67 -7.77 31.64
C ASP A 80 -2.87 -7.54 30.14
N LEU A 81 -3.82 -8.25 29.50
CA LEU A 81 -4.21 -8.00 28.12
C LEU A 81 -4.87 -6.63 27.97
N GLN A 82 -5.80 -6.25 28.85
CA GLN A 82 -6.47 -4.95 28.80
C GLN A 82 -5.52 -3.77 29.04
N LYS A 83 -4.57 -3.91 29.98
CA LYS A 83 -3.62 -2.84 30.31
C LYS A 83 -2.46 -2.77 29.34
N GLY A 84 -1.97 -3.93 28.90
CA GLY A 84 -0.74 -4.10 28.16
C GLY A 84 -0.93 -4.03 26.65
N LEU A 85 -1.97 -4.64 26.10
CA LEU A 85 -2.16 -4.72 24.65
C LEU A 85 -2.64 -3.37 24.08
N VAL A 86 -2.03 -2.96 22.98
CA VAL A 86 -2.36 -1.72 22.26
C VAL A 86 -2.51 -2.04 20.78
N VAL A 87 -3.56 -1.49 20.19
CA VAL A 87 -3.78 -1.49 18.74
C VAL A 87 -3.51 -0.07 18.25
N PHE A 88 -2.45 0.08 17.45
CA PHE A 88 -1.90 1.38 17.07
C PHE A 88 -2.59 1.96 15.85
N SER A 89 -2.83 1.14 14.82
CA SER A 89 -3.52 1.62 13.61
C SER A 89 -4.09 0.44 12.84
N GLY A 90 -5.09 0.72 12.01
CA GLY A 90 -5.44 -0.19 10.92
C GLY A 90 -5.01 0.40 9.60
N ASN A 91 -4.92 -0.46 8.59
CA ASN A 91 -4.79 -0.03 7.22
C ASN A 91 -6.05 0.77 6.84
N THR A 92 -5.92 2.10 6.77
CA THR A 92 -7.00 3.03 6.41
C THR A 92 -7.11 3.28 4.92
N ARG A 93 -6.39 2.50 4.10
CA ARG A 93 -6.47 2.66 2.65
C ARG A 93 -7.90 2.37 2.17
N PRO A 94 -8.49 3.23 1.32
CA PRO A 94 -9.85 3.07 0.83
C PRO A 94 -10.05 1.86 -0.10
N ASP A 95 -8.96 1.23 -0.57
CA ASP A 95 -8.99 0.03 -1.41
C ASP A 95 -8.91 -1.29 -0.64
N VAL A 96 -8.85 -1.23 0.71
CA VAL A 96 -8.80 -2.40 1.58
C VAL A 96 -10.18 -2.70 2.14
N LYS A 97 -10.65 -3.95 1.97
CA LYS A 97 -11.89 -4.41 2.60
C LYS A 97 -11.68 -4.50 4.10
N GLU A 98 -12.70 -4.17 4.90
CA GLU A 98 -12.61 -4.26 6.37
C GLU A 98 -12.17 -5.66 6.84
N GLU A 99 -12.69 -6.71 6.19
CA GLU A 99 -12.35 -8.11 6.45
C GLU A 99 -10.86 -8.45 6.23
N THR A 100 -10.19 -7.70 5.36
CA THR A 100 -8.76 -7.89 5.04
C THR A 100 -7.88 -6.81 5.65
N SER A 101 -8.46 -5.89 6.43
CA SER A 101 -7.75 -4.79 7.06
C SER A 101 -6.76 -5.34 8.08
N GLN A 102 -5.48 -5.11 7.80
CA GLN A 102 -4.39 -5.43 8.70
C GLN A 102 -4.31 -4.35 9.77
N ARG A 103 -4.04 -4.74 11.01
CA ARG A 103 -3.81 -3.79 12.09
C ARG A 103 -2.45 -4.00 12.73
N LEU A 104 -1.90 -2.95 13.31
CA LEU A 104 -0.68 -3.03 14.11
C LEU A 104 -1.07 -3.18 15.57
N MET A 105 -0.58 -4.24 16.18
CA MET A 105 -0.81 -4.57 17.57
C MET A 105 0.52 -4.83 18.27
N GLY A 106 0.63 -4.43 19.53
CA GLY A 106 1.80 -4.70 20.36
C GLY A 106 1.44 -4.57 21.82
N PHE A 107 2.37 -4.91 22.71
CA PHE A 107 2.23 -4.58 24.13
C PHE A 107 2.94 -3.26 24.41
N LYS A 108 2.41 -2.40 25.29
CA LYS A 108 2.98 -1.06 25.60
C LYS A 108 4.47 -1.06 25.90
N LYS A 109 4.95 -2.14 26.52
CA LYS A 109 6.35 -2.30 26.91
C LYS A 109 7.22 -2.79 25.75
N ASP A 110 6.62 -3.56 24.85
CA ASP A 110 7.28 -4.03 23.65
C ASP A 110 7.33 -2.84 22.68
N GLN A 111 8.53 -2.33 22.42
CA GLN A 111 8.74 -1.37 21.32
C GLN A 111 8.62 -2.04 19.93
N GLU A 112 8.11 -3.27 19.89
CA GLU A 112 7.85 -4.06 18.70
C GLU A 112 6.35 -4.09 18.42
N PHE A 113 6.00 -3.89 17.15
CA PHE A 113 4.64 -3.98 16.65
C PHE A 113 4.53 -5.18 15.72
N TYR A 114 3.36 -5.81 15.75
CA TYR A 114 3.05 -6.99 14.97
C TYR A 114 1.85 -6.68 14.09
N GLU A 115 1.99 -6.95 12.80
CA GLU A 115 0.87 -6.92 11.87
C GLU A 115 -0.06 -8.10 12.17
N VAL A 116 -1.29 -7.77 12.53
CA VAL A 116 -2.33 -8.73 12.86
C VAL A 116 -3.42 -8.72 11.79
N LYS A 117 -3.81 -9.93 11.39
CA LYS A 117 -4.97 -10.21 10.54
C LYS A 117 -5.97 -11.03 11.32
N GLN A 118 -7.22 -11.00 10.89
CA GLN A 118 -8.21 -11.95 11.39
C GLN A 118 -7.71 -13.39 11.19
N GLY A 119 -7.82 -14.22 12.24
CA GLY A 119 -7.34 -15.59 12.27
C GLY A 119 -5.86 -15.75 12.64
N ALA A 120 -5.08 -14.68 12.69
CA ALA A 120 -3.66 -14.74 13.05
C ALA A 120 -3.47 -15.30 14.46
N SER A 121 -2.39 -16.07 14.65
CA SER A 121 -2.08 -16.72 15.92
C SER A 121 -0.66 -16.37 16.36
N PHE A 122 -0.50 -16.08 17.64
CA PHE A 122 0.74 -15.64 18.27
C PHE A 122 1.00 -16.46 19.52
N TYR A 123 2.27 -16.66 19.83
CA TYR A 123 2.67 -17.19 21.13
C TYR A 123 2.93 -16.03 22.07
N LEU A 124 2.54 -16.18 23.33
CA LEU A 124 2.75 -15.19 24.36
C LEU A 124 3.74 -15.72 25.39
N ALA A 125 4.65 -14.87 25.85
CA ALA A 125 5.47 -15.14 27.01
C ALA A 125 4.92 -14.35 28.21
N TYR A 126 4.94 -14.99 29.38
CA TYR A 126 4.62 -14.35 30.65
C TYR A 126 5.86 -14.37 31.54
N ASP A 127 6.51 -13.21 31.72
CA ASP A 127 7.68 -13.08 32.58
C ASP A 127 7.42 -12.00 33.62
N LYS A 128 7.70 -12.31 34.89
CA LYS A 128 7.59 -11.40 36.05
C LYS A 128 6.25 -10.63 36.15
N GLY A 129 5.15 -11.26 35.78
CA GLY A 129 3.82 -10.63 35.87
C GLY A 129 3.43 -9.80 34.64
N GLU A 130 4.13 -9.94 33.52
CA GLU A 130 3.87 -9.16 32.31
C GLU A 130 3.80 -10.05 31.06
N LEU A 131 2.88 -9.71 30.16
CA LEU A 131 2.70 -10.37 28.87
C LEU A 131 3.52 -9.67 27.77
N SER A 132 4.11 -10.49 26.90
CA SER A 132 4.80 -10.06 25.68
C SER A 132 4.57 -11.06 24.55
N ILE A 133 4.79 -10.64 23.31
CA ILE A 133 4.72 -11.55 22.15
C ILE A 133 6.03 -12.35 22.04
N SER A 134 5.91 -13.67 21.95
CA SER A 134 7.04 -14.59 21.82
C SER A 134 7.23 -15.05 20.39
N LYS A 135 8.49 -14.98 19.92
CA LYS A 135 8.93 -15.57 18.63
C LYS A 135 9.12 -17.08 18.71
N ILE A 136 9.18 -17.64 19.92
CA ILE A 136 9.34 -19.06 20.20
C ILE A 136 7.98 -19.63 20.65
N PRO A 137 7.57 -20.83 20.19
CA PRO A 137 6.36 -21.48 20.68
C PRO A 137 6.32 -21.60 22.20
N THR A 138 5.22 -21.16 22.82
CA THR A 138 4.96 -21.27 24.25
C THR A 138 3.64 -21.98 24.50
N ALA A 139 3.37 -22.32 25.77
CA ALA A 139 2.10 -22.92 26.18
C ALA A 139 0.91 -21.95 26.12
N LEU A 140 1.17 -20.65 26.00
CA LEU A 140 0.17 -19.59 25.91
C LEU A 140 0.09 -19.13 24.45
N GLN A 141 -1.02 -19.44 23.80
CA GLN A 141 -1.30 -19.02 22.44
C GLN A 141 -2.44 -18.02 22.44
N MET A 142 -2.36 -17.02 21.58
CA MET A 142 -3.42 -16.05 21.34
C MET A 142 -3.79 -16.08 19.88
N LYS A 143 -5.09 -16.13 19.57
CA LYS A 143 -5.63 -16.07 18.23
C LYS A 143 -6.56 -14.88 18.11
N VAL A 144 -6.37 -14.10 17.06
CA VAL A 144 -7.24 -12.99 16.71
C VAL A 144 -8.47 -13.56 16.01
N LEU A 145 -9.64 -13.43 16.61
CA LEU A 145 -10.90 -13.94 16.04
C LEU A 145 -11.58 -12.91 15.15
N GLN A 146 -11.58 -11.65 15.57
CA GLN A 146 -12.22 -10.54 14.86
C GLN A 146 -11.50 -9.24 15.18
N VAL A 147 -11.38 -8.37 14.18
CA VAL A 147 -10.79 -7.04 14.29
C VAL A 147 -11.78 -6.02 13.76
N ASP A 148 -12.47 -5.32 14.65
CA ASP A 148 -13.36 -4.22 14.33
C ASP A 148 -12.68 -2.87 14.64
N PRO A 149 -13.15 -1.73 14.10
CA PRO A 149 -12.54 -0.42 14.35
C PRO A 149 -12.45 0.00 15.83
N GLN A 150 -13.26 -0.58 16.72
CA GLN A 150 -13.33 -0.23 18.14
C GLN A 150 -13.18 -1.44 19.09
N MET A 151 -13.16 -2.66 18.54
CA MET A 151 -13.19 -3.90 19.32
C MET A 151 -12.25 -4.94 18.72
N LEU A 152 -11.48 -5.60 19.58
CA LEU A 152 -10.64 -6.74 19.23
C LEU A 152 -11.15 -7.97 19.97
N GLN A 153 -11.51 -9.02 19.24
CA GLN A 153 -11.87 -10.31 19.85
C GLN A 153 -10.70 -11.28 19.75
N LEU A 154 -10.33 -11.84 20.89
CA LEU A 154 -9.18 -12.72 21.05
C LEU A 154 -9.62 -14.03 21.70
N GLU A 155 -9.07 -15.14 21.21
CA GLU A 155 -9.07 -16.43 21.89
C GLU A 155 -7.68 -16.67 22.45
N VAL A 156 -7.57 -16.87 23.76
CA VAL A 156 -6.31 -17.26 24.39
C VAL A 156 -6.43 -18.70 24.83
N ASP A 157 -5.53 -19.54 24.32
CA ASP A 157 -5.41 -20.95 24.64
C ASP A 157 -4.20 -21.16 25.55
N TRP A 158 -4.43 -21.74 26.72
CA TRP A 158 -3.38 -22.26 27.59
C TRP A 158 -3.54 -23.77 27.72
N GLN A 159 -2.63 -24.53 27.10
CA GLN A 159 -2.61 -26.00 27.19
C GLN A 159 -3.96 -26.67 26.87
N GLY A 160 -4.69 -26.15 25.87
CA GLY A 160 -6.00 -26.64 25.44
C GLY A 160 -7.19 -26.00 26.17
N LYS A 161 -6.95 -25.12 27.15
CA LYS A 161 -8.00 -24.35 27.83
C LYS A 161 -8.14 -22.99 27.16
N LYS A 162 -9.24 -22.83 26.42
CA LYS A 162 -9.55 -21.63 25.66
C LYS A 162 -10.37 -20.64 26.48
N SER A 163 -10.01 -19.36 26.38
CA SER A 163 -10.73 -18.24 26.98
C SER A 163 -10.92 -17.15 25.92
N LEU A 164 -12.10 -16.53 25.90
CA LEU A 164 -12.43 -15.46 24.96
C LEU A 164 -12.31 -14.11 25.66
N TYR A 165 -11.69 -13.15 24.98
CA TYR A 165 -11.53 -11.78 25.45
C TYR A 165 -12.03 -10.81 24.39
N CYS A 166 -12.87 -9.87 24.80
CA CYS A 166 -13.25 -8.71 24.00
C CYS A 166 -12.54 -7.51 24.60
N LEU A 167 -11.65 -6.90 23.82
CA LEU A 167 -10.92 -5.70 24.21
C LEU A 167 -11.51 -4.52 23.45
N ASP A 168 -12.15 -3.63 24.19
CA ASP A 168 -12.47 -2.31 23.68
C ASP A 168 -11.16 -1.52 23.60
N TYR A 169 -10.85 -1.01 22.43
CA TYR A 169 -9.67 -0.19 22.24
C TYR A 169 -10.03 1.08 21.50
N LEU A 170 -9.46 2.19 21.98
CA LEU A 170 -9.42 3.42 21.21
C LEU A 170 -8.20 3.30 20.32
N LEU A 171 -8.40 3.37 19.00
CA LEU A 171 -7.30 3.58 18.07
C LEU A 171 -6.52 4.81 18.55
N GLN A 172 -5.30 4.59 19.04
CA GLN A 172 -4.41 5.71 19.26
C GLN A 172 -4.10 6.27 17.88
N GLU A 173 -4.41 7.54 17.62
CA GLU A 173 -4.05 8.15 16.34
C GLU A 173 -2.55 7.94 16.12
N GLY A 174 -2.21 7.12 15.11
CA GLY A 174 -0.85 6.69 14.86
C GLY A 174 0.07 7.90 14.77
N GLY A 175 1.18 7.85 15.51
CA GLY A 175 2.24 8.85 15.39
C GLY A 175 2.61 8.99 13.92
N LYS A 176 2.66 10.24 13.43
CA LYS A 176 3.06 10.54 12.06
C LYS A 176 4.41 9.87 11.79
N ARG A 177 4.44 8.94 10.84
CA ARG A 177 5.68 8.35 10.32
C ARG A 177 6.45 9.46 9.60
N GLU A 178 7.54 9.94 10.21
CA GLU A 178 8.37 11.02 9.66
C GLU A 178 9.11 10.62 8.37
N ASP A 179 9.26 9.32 8.13
CA ASP A 179 9.90 8.70 6.96
C ASP A 179 9.09 8.82 5.66
N LEU A 180 7.81 9.20 5.71
CA LEU A 180 6.97 9.32 4.53
C LEU A 180 6.98 10.72 3.88
N GLN A 181 7.73 11.70 4.41
CA GLN A 181 7.72 13.07 3.88
C GLN A 181 8.08 13.17 2.38
N GLU A 182 8.91 12.26 1.85
CA GLU A 182 9.28 12.27 0.44
C GLU A 182 8.14 11.82 -0.50
N GLU A 183 7.25 10.93 -0.04
CA GLU A 183 6.10 10.46 -0.85
C GLU A 183 5.02 11.56 -0.99
N PHE A 184 4.92 12.47 -0.01
CA PHE A 184 3.97 13.58 -0.04
C PHE A 184 4.37 14.71 -1.00
N LEU A 185 5.66 14.88 -1.31
CA LEU A 185 6.16 15.90 -2.24
C LEU A 185 5.63 15.71 -3.68
N ILE A 186 5.14 14.50 -4.00
CA ILE A 186 4.56 14.19 -5.32
C ILE A 186 3.28 15.01 -5.57
N PHE A 187 2.57 15.42 -4.51
CA PHE A 187 1.35 16.23 -4.61
C PHE A 187 1.60 17.74 -4.66
N ASP A 188 2.81 18.23 -4.40
CA ASP A 188 3.08 19.67 -4.54
C ASP A 188 3.07 20.13 -6.00
N GLN A 189 3.19 19.19 -6.94
CA GLN A 189 3.15 19.45 -8.38
C GLN A 189 1.74 19.36 -8.98
N VAL A 190 0.72 19.36 -8.12
CA VAL A 190 -0.66 19.16 -8.51
C VAL A 190 -1.28 20.41 -9.12
N LYS A 191 -1.71 20.32 -10.39
CA LYS A 191 -2.50 21.38 -11.01
C LYS A 191 -3.93 20.94 -11.27
N TRP A 192 -4.86 21.56 -10.55
CA TRP A 192 -6.29 21.36 -10.75
C TRP A 192 -6.88 22.46 -11.64
N TRP A 193 -7.63 22.05 -12.67
CA TRP A 193 -8.07 22.92 -13.77
C TRP A 193 -9.59 23.12 -13.85
N ARG A 194 -10.35 22.75 -12.80
CA ARG A 194 -11.83 22.80 -12.74
C ARG A 194 -12.52 21.84 -13.75
N PRO A 195 -13.87 21.71 -13.74
CA PRO A 195 -14.55 20.80 -14.66
C PRO A 195 -14.29 21.13 -16.11
N ASP A 196 -14.10 20.10 -16.94
CA ASP A 196 -13.88 20.32 -18.36
C ASP A 196 -15.16 20.84 -19.06
N GLN A 197 -15.13 22.12 -19.44
CA GLN A 197 -16.21 22.76 -20.20
C GLN A 197 -16.34 22.18 -21.61
N LEU A 198 -15.28 21.58 -22.18
CA LEU A 198 -15.30 21.01 -23.51
C LEU A 198 -16.28 19.83 -23.60
N TYR A 199 -16.21 18.89 -22.67
CA TYR A 199 -17.16 17.77 -22.64
C TYR A 199 -18.58 18.24 -22.28
N ALA A 200 -18.70 19.22 -21.39
CA ALA A 200 -20.00 19.77 -21.01
C ALA A 200 -20.73 20.38 -22.21
N LEU A 201 -20.03 21.17 -23.01
CA LEU A 201 -20.59 21.94 -24.12
C LEU A 201 -20.61 21.18 -25.45
N TYR A 202 -19.60 20.35 -25.71
CA TYR A 202 -19.35 19.79 -27.06
C TYR A 202 -19.16 18.25 -27.10
N GLY A 203 -19.15 17.56 -25.97
CA GLY A 203 -18.83 16.13 -25.88
C GLY A 203 -19.89 15.14 -26.43
N GLY A 204 -20.89 15.56 -27.20
CA GLY A 204 -21.89 14.61 -27.74
C GLY A 204 -22.56 13.72 -26.67
N LYS A 205 -23.07 12.55 -27.08
CA LYS A 205 -23.63 11.55 -26.15
C LYS A 205 -22.57 10.57 -25.68
N GLU A 206 -21.62 10.25 -26.54
CA GLU A 206 -20.53 9.30 -26.37
C GLU A 206 -19.51 9.73 -25.29
N TYR A 207 -19.32 11.04 -25.06
CA TYR A 207 -18.50 11.56 -23.97
C TYR A 207 -19.33 11.97 -22.75
N GLY A 208 -20.61 11.56 -22.67
CA GLY A 208 -21.49 11.86 -21.54
C GLY A 208 -20.92 11.44 -20.19
N LYS A 209 -20.16 10.35 -20.15
CA LYS A 209 -19.49 9.84 -18.94
C LYS A 209 -18.41 10.77 -18.37
N PHE A 210 -17.88 11.69 -19.17
CA PHE A 210 -16.85 12.64 -18.76
C PHE A 210 -17.42 14.00 -18.36
N LYS A 211 -18.73 14.21 -18.51
CA LYS A 211 -19.37 15.48 -18.14
C LYS A 211 -19.34 15.66 -16.62
N GLY A 212 -18.87 16.83 -16.19
CA GLY A 212 -18.79 17.18 -14.77
C GLY A 212 -17.59 16.59 -14.04
N LEU A 213 -16.69 15.88 -14.73
CA LEU A 213 -15.41 15.47 -14.15
C LEU A 213 -14.44 16.65 -14.10
N GLU A 214 -13.67 16.67 -13.03
CA GLU A 214 -12.58 17.60 -12.77
C GLU A 214 -11.32 17.19 -13.52
N ARG A 215 -10.55 18.18 -13.97
CA ARG A 215 -9.25 17.94 -14.61
C ARG A 215 -8.11 18.14 -13.64
N LEU A 216 -7.27 17.12 -13.60
CA LEU A 216 -6.14 17.04 -12.71
C LEU A 216 -4.89 16.77 -13.56
N GLU A 217 -3.92 17.67 -13.53
CA GLU A 217 -2.68 17.54 -14.30
C GLU A 217 -1.51 17.26 -13.36
N PHE A 218 -0.84 16.12 -13.59
CA PHE A 218 0.34 15.66 -12.86
C PHE A 218 1.40 15.08 -13.79
N GLY A 219 2.66 15.49 -13.63
CA GLY A 219 3.77 14.90 -14.38
C GLY A 219 3.60 14.97 -15.90
N GLY A 220 2.89 15.98 -16.41
CA GLY A 220 2.58 16.15 -17.83
C GLY A 220 1.45 15.26 -18.36
N GLY A 221 0.77 14.49 -17.50
CA GLY A 221 -0.44 13.74 -17.82
C GLY A 221 -1.70 14.42 -17.29
N LEU A 222 -2.84 14.17 -17.95
CA LEU A 222 -4.15 14.67 -17.54
C LEU A 222 -5.04 13.51 -17.10
N CYS A 223 -5.63 13.62 -15.92
CA CYS A 223 -6.59 12.68 -15.36
C CYS A 223 -7.94 13.40 -15.17
N LEU A 224 -9.03 12.68 -15.45
CA LEU A 224 -10.40 13.14 -15.24
C LEU A 224 -10.94 12.42 -14.02
N ILE A 225 -11.32 13.17 -12.98
CA ILE A 225 -11.70 12.61 -11.69
C ILE A 225 -12.95 13.28 -11.13
N LYS A 226 -13.62 12.63 -10.19
CA LYS A 226 -14.68 13.18 -9.35
C LYS A 226 -14.42 12.81 -7.88
N GLU A 227 -15.27 13.31 -7.01
CA GLU A 227 -15.26 12.94 -5.60
C GLU A 227 -15.37 11.41 -5.43
N ARG A 228 -14.57 10.87 -4.51
CA ARG A 228 -14.38 9.44 -4.19
C ARG A 228 -13.65 8.60 -5.24
N ASP A 229 -13.17 9.19 -6.34
CA ASP A 229 -12.31 8.44 -7.24
C ASP A 229 -10.95 8.16 -6.56
N LEU A 230 -10.39 7.01 -6.91
CA LEU A 230 -9.07 6.58 -6.47
C LEU A 230 -8.07 6.75 -7.60
N CYS A 231 -6.87 7.21 -7.25
CA CYS A 231 -5.75 7.32 -8.16
C CYS A 231 -4.55 6.56 -7.57
N VAL A 232 -3.83 5.82 -8.41
CA VAL A 232 -2.53 5.24 -8.03
C VAL A 232 -1.38 5.93 -8.76
N PHE A 233 -0.24 6.03 -8.10
CA PHE A 233 0.99 6.49 -8.71
C PHE A 233 1.78 5.30 -9.27
N GLU A 234 1.80 5.18 -10.59
CA GLU A 234 2.47 4.09 -11.30
C GLU A 234 3.30 4.68 -12.45
N GLU A 235 4.55 4.23 -12.59
CA GLU A 235 5.46 4.66 -13.67
C GLU A 235 5.62 6.19 -13.78
N GLY A 236 5.65 6.88 -12.63
CA GLY A 236 5.81 8.33 -12.58
C GLY A 236 4.54 9.12 -12.95
N ARG A 237 3.38 8.47 -13.02
CA ARG A 237 2.10 9.11 -13.39
C ARG A 237 0.96 8.63 -12.49
N TRP A 238 0.03 9.54 -12.21
CA TRP A 238 -1.22 9.19 -11.56
C TRP A 238 -2.23 8.65 -12.58
N ARG A 239 -2.92 7.58 -12.22
CA ARG A 239 -4.00 6.98 -13.04
C ARG A 239 -5.22 6.71 -12.17
N GLU A 240 -6.39 7.06 -12.68
CA GLU A 240 -7.67 6.65 -12.09
C GLU A 240 -7.75 5.12 -12.10
N VAL A 241 -8.12 4.54 -10.96
CA VAL A 241 -8.25 3.08 -10.82
C VAL A 241 -9.48 2.73 -9.99
N ALA A 242 -10.02 1.54 -10.26
CA ALA A 242 -10.97 0.92 -9.35
C ALA A 242 -10.21 0.27 -8.18
N PRO A 243 -10.79 0.26 -6.97
CA PRO A 243 -10.20 -0.43 -5.82
C PRO A 243 -9.96 -1.91 -6.14
N SER A 244 -8.73 -2.40 -5.96
CA SER A 244 -8.38 -3.81 -6.18
C SER A 244 -7.14 -4.22 -5.38
N GLU A 245 -6.83 -5.52 -5.34
CA GLU A 245 -5.58 -5.97 -4.70
C GLU A 245 -4.33 -5.44 -5.42
N ALA A 246 -4.43 -5.20 -6.74
CA ALA A 246 -3.31 -4.67 -7.52
C ALA A 246 -2.92 -3.24 -7.09
N THR A 247 -3.88 -2.43 -6.63
CA THR A 247 -3.63 -1.04 -6.22
C THR A 247 -2.86 -0.95 -4.90
N GLN A 248 -2.85 -2.01 -4.09
CA GLN A 248 -2.19 -2.05 -2.77
C GLN A 248 -0.67 -1.91 -2.82
N ASN A 249 -0.06 -2.18 -3.98
CA ASN A 249 1.39 -2.07 -4.17
C ASN A 249 1.86 -0.68 -4.62
N TYR A 250 0.94 0.26 -4.78
CA TYR A 250 1.22 1.62 -5.24
C TYR A 250 0.78 2.66 -4.21
N PRO A 251 1.40 3.85 -4.20
CA PRO A 251 0.85 5.02 -3.53
C PRO A 251 -0.56 5.27 -4.06
N LEU A 252 -1.51 5.45 -3.15
CA LEU A 252 -2.93 5.61 -3.45
C LEU A 252 -3.40 6.96 -2.95
N ALA A 253 -4.26 7.60 -3.71
CA ALA A 253 -4.91 8.82 -3.32
C ALA A 253 -6.40 8.78 -3.59
N GLU A 254 -7.16 9.35 -2.67
CA GLU A 254 -8.61 9.49 -2.74
C GLU A 254 -8.99 10.96 -2.85
N VAL A 255 -9.86 11.26 -3.81
CA VAL A 255 -10.45 12.58 -3.96
C VAL A 255 -11.56 12.74 -2.92
N THR A 256 -11.22 13.21 -1.73
CA THR A 256 -12.17 13.30 -0.61
C THR A 256 -13.24 14.37 -0.78
N LYS A 257 -12.91 15.48 -1.46
CA LYS A 257 -13.83 16.60 -1.65
C LYS A 257 -13.48 17.37 -2.92
N VAL A 258 -14.51 17.73 -3.67
CA VAL A 258 -14.43 18.68 -4.78
C VAL A 258 -15.44 19.79 -4.55
N ASP A 259 -14.98 21.04 -4.45
CA ASP A 259 -15.86 22.20 -4.43
C ASP A 259 -15.46 23.21 -5.52
N LYS A 260 -16.18 24.33 -5.61
CA LYS A 260 -15.97 25.33 -6.68
C LYS A 260 -14.59 26.01 -6.61
N GLN A 261 -13.92 25.94 -5.46
CA GLN A 261 -12.73 26.74 -5.15
C GLN A 261 -11.52 25.90 -4.76
N SER A 262 -11.72 24.66 -4.35
CA SER A 262 -10.68 23.75 -3.87
C SER A 262 -11.03 22.29 -4.16
N MET A 263 -9.98 21.47 -4.26
CA MET A 263 -10.05 20.02 -4.25
C MET A 263 -9.19 19.53 -3.08
N SER A 264 -9.69 18.55 -2.34
CA SER A 264 -8.96 17.92 -1.22
C SER A 264 -8.70 16.45 -1.54
N ILE A 265 -7.42 16.07 -1.44
CA ILE A 265 -6.96 14.71 -1.70
C ILE A 265 -6.41 14.15 -0.39
N ARG A 266 -6.79 12.91 -0.06
CA ARG A 266 -6.20 12.13 1.02
C ARG A 266 -5.28 11.09 0.41
N VAL A 267 -4.09 10.94 0.97
CA VAL A 267 -3.09 9.92 0.63
C VAL A 267 -3.00 8.96 1.80
#